data_AF-P35608-F1
#
_entry.id   AF-P35608-F1
#
_cell.length_a   1.000
_cell.length_b   1.000
_cell.length_c   1.000
_cell.angle_alpha   90.00
_cell.angle_beta   90.00
_cell.angle_gamma   90.00
#
_symmetry.space_group_name_H-M   'P 1'
#
loop_
_entity.id
_entity.type
_entity.pdbx_description
1 polymer ?
#
loop_
_entity_poly.entity_id
_entity_poly.type
_entity_poly.pdbx_seq_one_letter_code
_entity_poly.pdbx_strand_id
1 'polypeptide(L)'
;RARVIHSLCTCSQLHFSEETKQVLRLSLTEFSLPKFYLLFGISKVKSAAVIAFRSSYRDRSFSPGSYERETFALTSLETVTEALLEIMEACMRDIPTCKWLDQWTELAQKFAFQYNPSLQPRALVVFGCISKRVSHGQIKQIIRILSKGLESCLKGPDNYNSQVLIEATVIALTKLQPLLNKDSPMHKALFWVAMAVLELDEVNLYSAGTALLEQNLHTLDSLRVFNDKSPEEVFMEIRRPLEWHCKQMDHFVGLNFNSNFNFALVGPGP
;
A
#
# COMPACT_ATOMS: atom_id res chain seq x y z
N ARG A 1 17.36 12.64 8.94
CA ARG A 1 16.11 12.38 9.69
C ARG A 1 16.17 12.94 11.11
N ALA A 2 17.14 12.55 11.96
CA ALA A 2 17.31 13.13 13.31
C ALA A 2 17.40 14.68 13.36
N ARG A 3 18.03 15.32 12.35
CA ARG A 3 18.11 16.79 12.27
C ARG A 3 16.76 17.50 12.14
N VAL A 4 15.78 16.90 11.45
CA VAL A 4 14.46 17.53 11.24
C VAL A 4 13.68 17.52 12.54
N ILE A 5 13.62 16.38 13.23
CA ILE A 5 12.90 16.29 14.51
C ILE A 5 13.63 17.09 15.59
N HIS A 6 14.97 17.05 15.64
CA HIS A 6 15.73 17.95 16.52
C HIS A 6 15.39 19.41 16.22
N SER A 7 15.37 19.81 14.94
CA SER A 7 14.98 21.16 14.54
C SER A 7 13.55 21.51 14.99
N LEU A 8 12.59 20.59 14.88
CA LEU A 8 11.21 20.80 15.35
C LEU A 8 11.16 20.96 16.88
N CYS A 9 11.97 20.19 17.61
CA CYS A 9 12.05 20.27 19.07
C CYS A 9 12.83 21.50 19.57
N THR A 10 13.74 22.08 18.78
CA THR A 10 14.56 23.25 19.16
C THR A 10 14.14 24.56 18.48
N CYS A 11 13.18 24.52 17.55
CA CYS A 11 12.68 25.74 16.92
C CYS A 11 11.81 26.51 17.92
N SER A 12 12.36 27.57 18.49
CA SER A 12 11.69 28.45 19.46
C SER A 12 10.48 29.19 18.89
N GLN A 13 10.27 29.16 17.57
CA GLN A 13 9.15 29.81 16.90
C GLN A 13 7.89 28.92 16.82
N LEU A 14 8.00 27.62 17.12
CA LEU A 14 6.87 26.68 17.03
C LEU A 14 6.38 26.31 18.44
N HIS A 15 5.21 26.82 18.79
CA HIS A 15 4.52 26.49 20.04
C HIS A 15 3.68 25.23 19.85
N PHE A 16 4.31 24.07 20.03
CA PHE A 16 3.61 22.78 20.07
C PHE A 16 3.00 22.52 21.46
N SER A 17 1.85 21.85 21.48
CA SER A 17 1.26 21.32 22.71
C SER A 17 2.17 20.24 23.33
N GLU A 18 1.98 19.92 24.61
CA GLU A 18 2.75 18.85 25.24
C GLU A 18 2.45 17.48 24.60
N GLU A 19 1.22 17.26 24.15
CA GLU A 19 0.82 16.04 23.43
C GLU A 19 1.61 15.90 22.11
N THR A 20 1.72 16.97 21.33
CA THR A 20 2.49 16.95 20.07
C THR A 20 3.98 16.76 20.32
N LYS A 21 4.54 17.42 21.35
CA LYS A 21 5.94 17.20 21.74
C LYS A 21 6.17 15.76 22.19
N GLN A 22 5.22 15.15 22.89
CA GLN A 22 5.30 13.76 23.30
C GLN A 22 5.33 12.82 22.09
N VAL A 23 4.43 13.00 21.11
CA VAL A 23 4.46 12.23 19.85
C VAL A 23 5.82 12.38 19.17
N LEU A 24 6.30 13.61 18.97
CA LEU A 24 7.60 13.86 18.33
C LEU A 24 8.77 13.19 19.05
N ARG A 25 8.78 13.19 20.39
CA ARG A 25 9.81 12.51 21.20
C ARG A 25 9.72 10.99 21.05
N LEU A 26 8.52 10.42 21.11
CA LEU A 26 8.30 8.98 20.93
C LEU A 26 8.72 8.53 19.53
N SER A 27 8.30 9.24 18.49
CA SER A 27 8.69 8.93 17.11
C SER A 27 10.20 9.07 16.90
N LEU A 28 10.87 10.05 17.52
CA LEU A 28 12.33 10.18 17.47
C LEU A 28 13.03 8.96 18.11
N THR A 29 12.56 8.54 19.27
CA THR A 29 13.08 7.35 19.96
C THR A 29 12.83 6.12 19.10
N GLU A 30 11.64 5.97 18.54
CA GLU A 30 11.29 4.82 17.72
C GLU A 30 12.12 4.74 16.42
N PHE A 31 12.29 5.85 15.70
CA PHE A 31 13.17 5.92 14.52
C PHE A 31 14.65 5.66 14.84
N SER A 32 15.05 5.76 16.11
CA SER A 32 16.41 5.44 16.56
C SER A 32 16.62 3.95 16.85
N LEU A 33 15.54 3.16 16.93
CA LEU A 33 15.60 1.74 17.20
C LEU A 33 16.15 0.96 15.98
N PRO A 34 16.91 -0.12 16.19
CA PRO A 34 17.45 -0.95 15.12
C PRO A 34 16.41 -1.45 14.12
N LYS A 35 15.19 -1.75 14.57
CA LYS A 35 14.09 -2.19 13.70
C LYS A 35 13.79 -1.19 12.57
N PHE A 36 13.85 0.12 12.84
CA PHE A 36 13.60 1.14 11.82
C PHE A 36 14.77 1.29 10.84
N TYR A 37 16.00 0.98 11.26
CA TYR A 37 17.14 0.93 10.34
C TYR A 37 16.95 -0.19 9.31
N LEU A 38 16.46 -1.35 9.74
CA LEU A 38 16.14 -2.45 8.83
C LEU A 38 15.11 -2.05 7.77
N LEU A 39 14.10 -1.26 8.13
CA LEU A 39 13.12 -0.76 7.15
C LEU A 39 13.80 0.01 6.01
N PHE A 40 14.85 0.77 6.32
CA PHE A 40 15.65 1.51 5.33
C PHE A 40 16.71 0.69 4.60
N GLY A 41 16.75 -0.64 4.78
CA GLY A 41 17.79 -1.52 4.21
C GLY A 41 19.11 -1.47 5.00
N ILE A 42 19.14 -0.75 6.12
CA ILE A 42 20.36 -0.54 6.89
C ILE A 42 20.58 -1.75 7.82
N SER A 43 21.18 -2.82 7.28
CA SER A 43 21.29 -4.13 7.95
C SER A 43 22.50 -4.30 8.86
N LYS A 44 23.58 -3.51 8.69
CA LYS A 44 24.84 -3.68 9.44
C LYS A 44 25.49 -2.35 9.81
N VAL A 45 25.11 -1.75 10.94
CA VAL A 45 25.76 -0.51 11.38
C VAL A 45 25.70 -0.26 12.87
N LYS A 46 26.88 0.00 13.42
CA LYS A 46 27.08 0.75 14.65
C LYS A 46 26.51 2.17 14.45
N SER A 47 25.27 2.38 14.91
CA SER A 47 24.49 3.65 14.91
C SER A 47 24.23 4.29 13.54
N ALA A 48 22.96 4.48 13.17
CA ALA A 48 22.57 5.20 11.95
C ALA A 48 23.04 6.66 11.91
N ALA A 49 23.35 7.25 13.08
CA ALA A 49 24.02 8.54 13.13
C ALA A 49 25.38 8.49 12.42
N VAL A 50 26.15 7.40 12.61
CA VAL A 50 27.48 7.26 12.02
C VAL A 50 27.43 7.20 10.50
N ILE A 51 26.44 6.52 9.90
CA ILE A 51 26.28 6.56 8.43
C ILE A 51 25.77 7.90 7.95
N ALA A 52 24.79 8.49 8.63
CA ALA A 52 24.27 9.80 8.26
C ALA A 52 25.37 10.89 8.26
N PHE A 53 26.36 10.79 9.16
CA PHE A 53 27.51 11.69 9.19
C PHE A 53 28.67 11.28 8.29
N ARG A 54 28.87 9.99 8.00
CA ARG A 54 29.95 9.51 7.10
C ARG A 54 29.61 9.58 5.62
N SER A 55 28.32 9.54 5.25
CA SER A 55 27.88 9.64 3.84
C SER A 55 28.25 10.96 3.16
N SER A 56 28.69 11.98 3.92
CA SER A 56 29.06 13.29 3.39
C SER A 56 30.54 13.44 3.04
N TYR A 57 31.44 12.46 3.29
CA TYR A 57 32.89 12.75 3.19
C TYR A 57 33.86 11.69 2.65
N ARG A 58 33.51 10.43 2.32
CA ARG A 58 34.53 9.49 1.79
C ARG A 58 34.10 8.48 0.71
N ASP A 59 34.83 8.59 -0.40
CA ASP A 59 35.34 7.57 -1.32
C ASP A 59 34.38 6.59 -2.02
N ARG A 60 34.07 6.96 -3.27
CA ARG A 60 33.60 6.06 -4.33
C ARG A 60 34.73 5.11 -4.76
N SER A 61 34.86 3.99 -4.07
CA SER A 61 35.50 2.79 -4.63
C SER A 61 34.87 1.54 -4.02
N PHE A 62 33.70 1.15 -4.53
CA PHE A 62 33.04 -0.10 -4.18
C PHE A 62 32.84 -0.94 -5.44
N SER A 63 33.33 -2.19 -5.39
CA SER A 63 33.36 -3.16 -6.49
C SER A 63 31.97 -3.45 -7.06
N PRO A 64 31.84 -3.68 -8.39
CA PRO A 64 30.58 -3.91 -9.08
C PRO A 64 30.04 -5.35 -8.87
N GLY A 65 29.86 -5.76 -7.61
CA GLY A 65 29.38 -7.10 -7.26
C GLY A 65 28.56 -7.20 -5.98
N SER A 66 28.39 -6.12 -5.21
CA SER A 66 27.63 -6.12 -3.95
C SER A 66 26.27 -5.41 -4.03
N TYR A 67 25.79 -5.11 -5.24
CA TYR A 67 24.45 -4.58 -5.46
C TYR A 67 23.44 -5.72 -5.61
N GLU A 68 23.29 -6.57 -4.59
CA GLU A 68 21.92 -7.05 -4.33
C GLU A 68 21.16 -5.77 -3.99
N ARG A 69 20.39 -5.26 -4.95
CA ARG A 69 19.64 -4.01 -4.82
C ARG A 69 19.00 -4.00 -3.44
N GLU A 70 19.49 -3.15 -2.53
CA GLU A 70 18.75 -2.76 -1.32
C GLU A 70 17.47 -2.09 -1.82
N THR A 71 16.51 -2.92 -2.20
CA THR A 71 15.21 -2.56 -2.70
C THR A 71 14.43 -2.27 -1.45
N PHE A 72 14.19 -0.98 -1.20
CA PHE A 72 13.34 -0.55 -0.11
C PHE A 72 11.95 -1.18 -0.31
N ALA A 73 11.69 -2.25 0.46
CA ALA A 73 10.49 -3.07 0.34
C ALA A 73 9.23 -2.21 0.48
N LEU A 74 8.16 -2.55 -0.26
CA LEU A 74 6.93 -1.76 -0.25
C LEU A 74 6.27 -1.76 1.14
N THR A 75 6.34 -2.87 1.87
CA THR A 75 5.89 -2.96 3.27
C THR A 75 6.70 -2.07 4.22
N SER A 76 8.01 -1.95 4.00
CA SER A 76 8.85 -0.99 4.73
C SER A 76 8.49 0.46 4.39
N LEU A 77 8.16 0.74 3.11
CA LEU A 77 7.69 2.05 2.68
C LEU A 77 6.36 2.42 3.32
N GLU A 78 5.42 1.48 3.35
CA GLU A 78 4.14 1.62 4.04
C GLU A 78 4.36 2.00 5.51
N THR A 79 5.13 1.19 6.26
CA THR A 79 5.43 1.43 7.68
C THR A 79 6.06 2.81 7.92
N VAL A 80 7.04 3.20 7.10
CA VAL A 80 7.70 4.50 7.21
C VAL A 80 6.73 5.63 6.86
N THR A 81 5.88 5.45 5.87
CA THR A 81 4.91 6.46 5.43
C THR A 81 3.88 6.71 6.52
N GLU A 82 3.36 5.66 7.15
CA GLU A 82 2.40 5.75 8.26
C GLU A 82 3.00 6.47 9.47
N ALA A 83 4.25 6.16 9.83
CA ALA A 83 4.94 6.86 10.92
C ALA A 83 5.16 8.35 10.59
N LEU A 84 5.48 8.69 9.34
CA LEU A 84 5.60 10.09 8.91
C LEU A 84 4.25 10.80 8.90
N LEU A 85 3.17 10.10 8.53
CA LEU A 85 1.81 10.63 8.57
C LEU A 85 1.38 10.96 10.00
N GLU A 86 1.61 10.05 10.96
CA GLU A 86 1.27 10.27 12.38
C GLU A 86 1.95 11.52 12.94
N ILE A 87 3.25 11.68 12.66
CA ILE A 87 4.02 12.87 13.06
C ILE A 87 3.45 14.14 12.44
N MET A 88 3.16 14.10 11.14
CA MET A 88 2.63 15.25 10.43
C MET A 88 1.26 15.65 10.98
N GLU A 89 0.37 14.68 11.20
CA GLU A 89 -0.97 14.91 11.78
C GLU A 89 -0.87 15.48 13.20
N ALA A 90 0.06 14.99 14.02
CA ALA A 90 0.31 15.55 15.34
C ALA A 90 0.73 17.02 15.26
N CYS A 91 1.69 17.36 14.39
CA CYS A 91 2.12 18.75 14.18
C CYS A 91 1.01 19.65 13.61
N MET A 92 0.15 19.12 12.72
CA MET A 92 -0.94 19.88 12.10
C MET A 92 -1.99 20.35 13.11
N ARG A 93 -2.17 19.66 14.24
CA ARG A 93 -3.09 20.08 15.30
C ARG A 93 -2.72 21.43 15.91
N ASP A 94 -1.42 21.71 15.99
CA ASP A 94 -0.89 22.96 16.57
C ASP A 94 -0.58 24.02 15.51
N ILE A 95 -0.73 23.69 14.22
CA ILE A 95 -0.49 24.61 13.10
C ILE A 95 -1.76 24.66 12.23
N PRO A 96 -2.77 25.46 12.61
CA PRO A 96 -4.09 25.44 11.96
C PRO A 96 -4.08 25.78 10.46
N THR A 97 -3.07 26.51 9.99
CA THR A 97 -2.91 26.88 8.56
C THR A 97 -2.11 25.85 7.75
N CYS A 98 -1.70 24.74 8.37
CA CYS A 98 -0.85 23.73 7.74
C CYS A 98 -1.60 22.96 6.66
N LYS A 99 -1.05 22.98 5.44
CA LYS A 99 -1.57 22.23 4.27
C LYS A 99 -0.63 21.12 3.81
N TRP A 100 0.30 20.69 4.66
CA TRP A 100 1.34 19.72 4.26
C TRP A 100 0.74 18.39 3.81
N LEU A 101 -0.32 17.91 4.48
CA LEU A 101 -1.00 16.67 4.08
C LEU A 101 -1.67 16.79 2.72
N ASP A 102 -2.35 17.90 2.43
CA ASP A 102 -3.00 18.13 1.15
C ASP A 102 -1.96 18.15 0.01
N GLN A 103 -0.86 18.89 0.22
CA GLN A 103 0.24 18.97 -0.75
C GLN A 103 0.92 17.62 -0.97
N TRP A 104 1.16 16.87 0.11
CA TRP A 104 1.78 15.54 0.00
C TRP A 104 0.85 14.56 -0.72
N THR A 105 -0.45 14.59 -0.42
CA THR A 105 -1.46 13.76 -1.09
C THR A 105 -1.56 14.08 -2.57
N GLU A 106 -1.59 15.37 -2.95
CA GLU A 106 -1.62 15.81 -4.35
C GLU A 106 -0.39 15.33 -5.13
N LEU A 107 0.81 15.51 -4.56
CA LEU A 107 2.06 15.07 -5.17
C LEU A 107 2.09 13.53 -5.31
N ALA A 108 1.74 12.81 -4.25
CA ALA A 108 1.70 11.35 -4.26
C ALA A 108 0.73 10.83 -5.33
N GLN A 109 -0.46 11.42 -5.43
CA GLN A 109 -1.44 11.08 -6.47
C GLN A 109 -0.88 11.32 -7.87
N LYS A 110 -0.24 12.47 -8.11
CA LYS A 110 0.33 12.81 -9.41
C LYS A 110 1.38 11.77 -9.84
N PHE A 111 2.29 11.40 -8.93
CA PHE A 111 3.31 10.38 -9.22
C PHE A 111 2.73 8.96 -9.32
N ALA A 112 1.65 8.65 -8.60
CA ALA A 112 0.98 7.35 -8.66
C ALA A 112 0.26 7.15 -10.00
N PHE A 113 -0.33 8.20 -10.56
CA PHE A 113 -1.15 8.11 -11.78
C PHE A 113 -0.42 8.52 -13.05
N GLN A 114 0.81 9.01 -12.94
CA GLN A 114 1.72 9.20 -14.05
C GLN A 114 2.56 7.93 -14.25
N TYR A 115 2.59 7.40 -15.48
CA TYR A 115 3.41 6.22 -15.78
C TYR A 115 4.89 6.54 -15.56
N ASN A 116 5.48 5.90 -14.57
CA ASN A 116 6.90 5.93 -14.27
C ASN A 116 7.23 4.65 -13.48
N PRO A 117 7.70 3.57 -14.12
CA PRO A 117 7.89 2.27 -13.46
C PRO A 117 8.76 2.32 -12.19
N SER A 118 9.67 3.29 -12.09
CA SER A 118 10.57 3.43 -10.93
C SER A 118 9.91 4.12 -9.73
N LEU A 119 8.96 5.04 -9.96
CA LEU A 119 8.34 5.85 -8.91
C LEU A 119 6.89 5.47 -8.64
N GLN A 120 6.17 5.02 -9.66
CA GLN A 120 4.73 4.76 -9.61
C GLN A 120 4.34 3.76 -8.51
N PRO A 121 5.00 2.59 -8.34
CA PRO A 121 4.66 1.67 -7.25
C PRO A 121 4.82 2.32 -5.86
N ARG A 122 5.91 3.07 -5.66
CA ARG A 122 6.17 3.75 -4.38
C ARG A 122 5.15 4.86 -4.13
N ALA A 123 4.81 5.62 -5.15
CA ALA A 123 3.83 6.68 -5.06
C ALA A 123 2.41 6.14 -4.81
N LEU A 124 2.05 4.97 -5.36
CA LEU A 124 0.79 4.29 -5.08
C LEU A 124 0.67 3.91 -3.60
N VAL A 125 1.71 3.29 -3.02
CA VAL A 125 1.75 2.95 -1.59
C VAL A 125 1.60 4.21 -0.74
N VAL A 126 2.39 5.25 -1.03
CA VAL A 126 2.32 6.52 -0.29
C VAL A 126 0.93 7.14 -0.39
N PHE A 127 0.37 7.24 -1.59
CA PHE A 127 -0.96 7.77 -1.83
C PHE A 127 -2.03 7.00 -1.06
N GLY A 128 -1.95 5.66 -1.05
CA GLY A 128 -2.86 4.81 -0.30
C GLY A 128 -2.83 5.08 1.21
N CYS A 129 -1.64 5.20 1.79
CA CYS A 129 -1.46 5.39 3.22
C CYS A 129 -1.92 6.77 3.72
N ILE A 130 -1.61 7.84 2.97
CA ILE A 130 -1.82 9.22 3.47
C ILE A 130 -3.18 9.81 3.14
N SER A 131 -3.87 9.25 2.14
CA SER A 131 -5.17 9.77 1.71
C SER A 131 -6.20 9.70 2.83
N LYS A 132 -6.94 10.78 3.05
CA LYS A 132 -8.07 10.83 4.01
C LYS A 132 -9.44 10.78 3.34
N ARG A 133 -9.47 10.85 2.00
CA ARG A 133 -10.67 10.78 1.16
C ARG A 133 -10.29 10.13 -0.16
N VAL A 134 -11.24 9.44 -0.78
CA VAL A 134 -11.06 8.85 -2.10
C VAL A 134 -12.32 8.97 -2.94
N SER A 135 -12.15 9.14 -4.24
CA SER A 135 -13.20 9.20 -5.25
C SER A 135 -13.25 7.90 -6.05
N HIS A 136 -14.42 7.63 -6.64
CA HIS A 136 -14.59 6.52 -7.57
C HIS A 136 -13.61 6.60 -8.76
N GLY A 137 -13.25 7.80 -9.20
CA GLY A 137 -12.28 8.00 -10.29
C GLY A 137 -10.88 7.53 -9.92
N GLN A 138 -10.43 7.83 -8.69
CA GLN A 138 -9.13 7.37 -8.17
C GLN A 138 -9.09 5.84 -8.04
N ILE A 139 -10.10 5.21 -7.44
CA ILE A 139 -10.16 3.74 -7.32
C ILE A 139 -10.16 3.07 -8.70
N LYS A 140 -10.99 3.55 -9.64
CA LYS A 140 -10.99 3.04 -11.02
C LYS A 140 -9.63 3.18 -11.69
N GLN A 141 -8.91 4.28 -11.44
CA GLN A 141 -7.59 4.47 -12.00
C GLN A 141 -6.58 3.48 -11.43
N ILE A 142 -6.62 3.20 -10.13
CA ILE A 142 -5.76 2.19 -9.49
C ILE A 142 -6.09 0.79 -10.05
N ILE A 143 -7.37 0.43 -10.17
CA ILE A 143 -7.79 -0.84 -10.77
C ILE A 143 -7.30 -0.97 -12.22
N ARG A 144 -7.35 0.10 -13.04
CA ARG A 144 -6.78 0.08 -14.40
C ARG A 144 -5.27 -0.14 -14.42
N ILE A 145 -4.54 0.42 -13.46
CA ILE A 145 -3.09 0.20 -13.31
C ILE A 145 -2.84 -1.26 -12.94
N LEU A 146 -3.62 -1.81 -12.01
CA LEU A 146 -3.57 -3.21 -11.63
C LEU A 146 -3.82 -4.12 -12.84
N SER A 147 -4.86 -3.87 -13.64
CA SER A 147 -5.15 -4.66 -14.85
C SER A 147 -3.96 -4.72 -15.80
N LYS A 148 -3.23 -3.61 -16.01
CA LYS A 148 -2.01 -3.60 -16.82
C LYS A 148 -0.88 -4.44 -16.21
N GLY A 149 -0.77 -4.41 -14.87
CA GLY A 149 0.15 -5.27 -14.12
C GLY A 149 -0.17 -6.76 -14.34
N LEU A 150 -1.43 -7.14 -14.15
CA LEU A 150 -1.94 -8.50 -14.38
C LEU A 150 -1.68 -8.97 -15.82
N GLU A 151 -2.06 -8.17 -16.81
CA GLU A 151 -1.82 -8.47 -18.23
C GLU A 151 -0.32 -8.64 -18.57
N SER A 152 0.55 -7.88 -17.90
CA SER A 152 2.00 -7.97 -18.12
C SER A 152 2.60 -9.19 -17.40
N CYS A 153 2.05 -9.56 -16.24
CA CYS A 153 2.44 -10.74 -15.48
C CYS A 153 2.18 -12.04 -16.26
N LEU A 154 1.11 -12.08 -17.05
CA LEU A 154 0.73 -13.23 -17.88
C LEU A 154 1.55 -13.39 -19.17
N LYS A 155 2.33 -12.38 -19.58
CA LYS A 155 3.01 -12.36 -20.90
C LYS A 155 4.40 -12.99 -20.93
N GLY A 156 5.03 -13.26 -19.79
CA GLY A 156 6.37 -13.84 -19.78
C GLY A 156 7.04 -13.89 -18.41
N PRO A 157 8.22 -14.54 -18.32
CA PRO A 157 8.87 -14.87 -17.06
C PRO A 157 9.48 -13.65 -16.33
N ASP A 158 9.78 -12.56 -17.03
CA ASP A 158 10.37 -11.35 -16.42
C ASP A 158 9.30 -10.43 -15.81
N ASN A 159 8.49 -10.97 -14.91
CA ASN A 159 7.32 -10.30 -14.34
C ASN A 159 7.61 -9.49 -13.06
N TYR A 160 8.86 -9.41 -12.58
CA TYR A 160 9.19 -8.75 -11.31
C TYR A 160 8.63 -7.33 -11.18
N ASN A 161 8.82 -6.48 -12.20
CA ASN A 161 8.29 -5.10 -12.18
C ASN A 161 6.75 -5.09 -12.16
N SER A 162 6.12 -6.07 -12.83
CA SER A 162 4.67 -6.26 -12.83
C SER A 162 4.17 -6.70 -11.46
N GLN A 163 4.86 -7.64 -10.80
CA GLN A 163 4.55 -8.06 -9.43
C GLN A 163 4.67 -6.90 -8.45
N VAL A 164 5.76 -6.11 -8.51
CA VAL A 164 5.93 -4.91 -7.67
C VAL A 164 4.81 -3.88 -7.91
N LEU A 165 4.36 -3.72 -9.16
CA LEU A 165 3.23 -2.83 -9.48
C LEU A 165 1.91 -3.38 -8.92
N ILE A 166 1.65 -4.69 -9.08
CA ILE A 166 0.47 -5.36 -8.53
C ILE A 166 0.43 -5.19 -7.01
N GLU A 167 1.52 -5.56 -6.32
CA GLU A 167 1.65 -5.42 -4.86
C GLU A 167 1.37 -3.98 -4.40
N ALA A 168 1.98 -2.98 -5.05
CA ALA A 168 1.75 -1.57 -4.73
C ALA A 168 0.28 -1.13 -4.93
N THR A 169 -0.37 -1.57 -6.02
CA THR A 169 -1.79 -1.27 -6.24
C THR A 169 -2.68 -1.94 -5.20
N VAL A 170 -2.36 -3.16 -4.80
CA VAL A 170 -3.11 -3.92 -3.79
C VAL A 170 -2.99 -3.23 -2.43
N ILE A 171 -1.77 -2.88 -1.99
CA ILE A 171 -1.56 -2.08 -0.76
C ILE A 171 -2.38 -0.79 -0.79
N ALA A 172 -2.34 -0.06 -1.91
CA ALA A 172 -3.12 1.18 -2.05
C ALA A 172 -4.63 0.94 -1.94
N LEU A 173 -5.17 -0.08 -2.60
CA LEU A 173 -6.60 -0.43 -2.52
C LEU A 173 -7.00 -0.87 -1.10
N THR A 174 -6.15 -1.64 -0.42
CA THR A 174 -6.38 -2.06 0.98
C THR A 174 -6.56 -0.86 1.89
N LYS A 175 -5.73 0.18 1.75
CA LYS A 175 -5.81 1.40 2.58
C LYS A 175 -6.95 2.32 2.18
N LEU A 176 -7.28 2.41 0.88
CA LEU A 176 -8.26 3.35 0.37
C LEU A 176 -9.70 2.86 0.46
N GLN A 177 -9.93 1.54 0.43
CA GLN A 177 -11.30 0.99 0.43
C GLN A 177 -12.17 1.42 1.62
N PRO A 178 -11.66 1.55 2.86
CA PRO A 178 -12.50 2.00 3.99
C PRO A 178 -12.92 3.47 3.87
N LEU A 179 -12.26 4.25 2.99
CA LEU A 179 -12.57 5.67 2.75
C LEU A 179 -13.65 5.88 1.69
N LEU A 180 -14.06 4.82 0.98
CA LEU A 180 -15.16 4.89 0.03
C LEU A 180 -16.47 5.19 0.76
N ASN A 181 -17.40 5.83 0.04
CA ASN A 181 -18.77 5.97 0.54
C ASN A 181 -19.36 4.58 0.86
N LYS A 182 -20.10 4.47 1.96
CA LYS A 182 -20.76 3.25 2.43
C LYS A 182 -21.64 2.60 1.36
N ASP A 183 -22.29 3.40 0.52
CA ASP A 183 -23.18 2.93 -0.55
C ASP A 183 -22.44 2.63 -1.87
N SER A 184 -21.10 2.68 -1.88
CA SER A 184 -20.33 2.47 -3.11
C SER A 184 -20.45 1.02 -3.58
N PRO A 185 -20.84 0.76 -4.83
CA PRO A 185 -20.84 -0.59 -5.39
C PRO A 185 -19.41 -1.15 -5.53
N MET A 186 -18.38 -0.32 -5.39
CA MET A 186 -16.98 -0.73 -5.49
C MET A 186 -16.54 -1.64 -4.36
N HIS A 187 -17.14 -1.54 -3.17
CA HIS A 187 -16.77 -2.39 -2.02
C HIS A 187 -16.84 -3.87 -2.39
N LYS A 188 -17.96 -4.29 -2.94
CA LYS A 188 -18.17 -5.68 -3.36
C LYS A 188 -17.35 -6.05 -4.62
N ALA A 189 -16.97 -5.08 -5.46
CA ALA A 189 -16.12 -5.35 -6.63
C ALA A 189 -14.64 -5.60 -6.23
N LEU A 190 -14.17 -4.97 -5.16
CA LEU A 190 -12.80 -5.15 -4.65
C LEU A 190 -12.55 -6.56 -4.11
N PHE A 191 -13.58 -7.28 -3.70
CA PHE A 191 -13.49 -8.72 -3.42
C PHE A 191 -12.91 -9.49 -4.60
N TRP A 192 -13.47 -9.29 -5.80
CA TRP A 192 -13.00 -9.96 -7.02
C TRP A 192 -11.61 -9.50 -7.46
N VAL A 193 -11.22 -8.27 -7.09
CA VAL A 193 -9.85 -7.80 -7.28
C VAL A 193 -8.87 -8.59 -6.41
N ALA A 194 -9.21 -8.80 -5.13
CA ALA A 194 -8.39 -9.61 -4.24
C ALA A 194 -8.27 -11.06 -4.73
N MET A 195 -9.39 -11.66 -5.13
CA MET A 195 -9.40 -13.02 -5.70
C MET A 195 -8.53 -13.13 -6.95
N ALA A 196 -8.65 -12.20 -7.89
CA ALA A 196 -7.83 -12.22 -9.12
C ALA A 196 -6.32 -12.14 -8.84
N VAL A 197 -5.90 -11.49 -7.75
CA VAL A 197 -4.48 -11.44 -7.34
C VAL A 197 -4.05 -12.74 -6.68
N LEU A 198 -4.90 -13.33 -5.82
CA LEU A 198 -4.63 -14.62 -5.17
C LEU A 198 -4.56 -15.77 -6.18
N GLU A 199 -5.40 -15.73 -7.22
CA GLU A 199 -5.46 -16.70 -8.31
C GLU A 199 -4.23 -16.68 -9.23
N LEU A 200 -3.36 -15.67 -9.14
CA LEU A 200 -2.08 -15.68 -9.88
C LEU A 200 -1.10 -16.74 -9.34
N ASP A 201 -1.31 -17.23 -8.11
CA ASP A 201 -0.44 -18.19 -7.43
C ASP A 201 1.04 -17.73 -7.30
N GLU A 202 1.23 -16.41 -7.20
CA GLU A 202 2.54 -15.80 -7.02
C GLU A 202 2.82 -15.58 -5.54
N VAL A 203 3.83 -16.28 -4.99
CA VAL A 203 4.19 -16.25 -3.56
C VAL A 203 4.42 -14.82 -3.05
N ASN A 204 5.02 -13.96 -3.87
CA ASN A 204 5.30 -12.56 -3.52
C ASN A 204 4.01 -11.71 -3.38
N LEU A 205 2.92 -12.11 -4.03
CA LEU A 205 1.65 -11.38 -4.04
C LEU A 205 0.64 -11.92 -3.03
N TYR A 206 0.80 -13.15 -2.56
CA TYR A 206 -0.15 -13.83 -1.68
C TYR A 206 -0.47 -13.03 -0.41
N SER A 207 0.55 -12.49 0.26
CA SER A 207 0.40 -11.69 1.48
C SER A 207 -0.43 -10.43 1.22
N ALA A 208 -0.12 -9.69 0.16
CA ALA A 208 -0.84 -8.48 -0.21
C ALA A 208 -2.29 -8.78 -0.63
N GLY A 209 -2.50 -9.83 -1.44
CA GLY A 209 -3.84 -10.27 -1.87
C GLY A 209 -4.72 -10.68 -0.68
N THR A 210 -4.15 -11.41 0.28
CA THR A 210 -4.85 -11.82 1.52
C THR A 210 -5.21 -10.60 2.37
N ALA A 211 -4.29 -9.65 2.54
CA ALA A 211 -4.57 -8.43 3.29
C ALA A 211 -5.71 -7.59 2.66
N LEU A 212 -5.76 -7.50 1.32
CA LEU A 212 -6.86 -6.84 0.63
C LEU A 212 -8.19 -7.56 0.86
N LEU A 213 -8.19 -8.90 0.76
CA LEU A 213 -9.38 -9.72 0.99
C LEU A 213 -9.89 -9.57 2.42
N GLU A 214 -9.02 -9.70 3.42
CA GLU A 214 -9.36 -9.55 4.84
C GLU A 214 -9.97 -8.17 5.12
N GLN A 215 -9.29 -7.11 4.70
CA GLN A 215 -9.79 -5.74 4.86
C GLN A 215 -11.13 -5.52 4.13
N ASN A 216 -11.31 -6.17 2.98
CA ASN A 216 -12.55 -6.07 2.21
C ASN A 216 -13.72 -6.74 2.94
N LEU A 217 -13.51 -7.96 3.43
CA LEU A 217 -14.51 -8.70 4.20
C LEU A 217 -14.89 -7.95 5.48
N HIS A 218 -13.91 -7.45 6.22
CA HIS A 218 -14.16 -6.61 7.40
C HIS A 218 -14.94 -5.33 7.05
N THR A 219 -14.59 -4.68 5.93
CA THR A 219 -15.31 -3.48 5.48
C THR A 219 -16.76 -3.80 5.14
N LEU A 220 -17.02 -4.86 4.37
CA LEU A 220 -18.37 -5.30 4.00
C LEU A 220 -19.22 -5.73 5.21
N ASP A 221 -18.60 -6.40 6.18
CA ASP A 221 -19.24 -6.79 7.44
C ASP A 221 -19.62 -5.57 8.28
N SER A 222 -18.71 -4.58 8.40
CA SER A 222 -18.99 -3.32 9.10
C SER A 222 -20.12 -2.50 8.46
N LEU A 223 -20.31 -2.66 7.14
CA LEU A 223 -21.41 -2.09 6.36
C LEU A 223 -22.69 -2.94 6.43
N ARG A 224 -22.68 -4.05 7.17
CA ARG A 224 -23.80 -4.98 7.36
C ARG A 224 -24.31 -5.61 6.06
N VAL A 225 -23.43 -5.76 5.07
CA VAL A 225 -23.78 -6.27 3.74
C VAL A 225 -24.23 -7.74 3.80
N PHE A 226 -23.74 -8.50 4.78
CA PHE A 226 -24.04 -9.92 4.95
C PHE A 226 -25.20 -10.22 5.91
N ASN A 227 -25.92 -9.21 6.39
CA ASN A 227 -27.00 -9.41 7.36
C ASN A 227 -28.18 -10.22 6.78
N ASP A 228 -28.52 -9.95 5.52
CA ASP A 228 -29.72 -10.51 4.86
C ASP A 228 -29.40 -11.45 3.69
N LYS A 229 -28.14 -11.47 3.24
CA LYS A 229 -27.68 -12.25 2.09
C LYS A 229 -26.41 -13.00 2.46
N SER A 230 -26.27 -14.22 1.96
CA SER A 230 -25.02 -14.96 2.12
C SER A 230 -23.87 -14.27 1.36
N PRO A 231 -22.60 -14.48 1.75
CA PRO A 231 -21.46 -13.97 0.98
C PRO A 231 -21.51 -14.38 -0.49
N GLU A 232 -21.89 -15.62 -0.79
CA GLU A 232 -22.08 -16.11 -2.15
C GLU A 232 -23.11 -15.26 -2.91
N GLU A 233 -24.29 -15.02 -2.34
CA GLU A 233 -25.32 -14.20 -2.98
C GLU A 233 -24.82 -12.78 -3.25
N VAL A 234 -24.13 -12.17 -2.28
CA VAL A 234 -23.59 -10.80 -2.38
C VAL A 234 -22.56 -10.69 -3.50
N PHE A 235 -21.61 -11.61 -3.58
CA PHE A 235 -20.50 -11.51 -4.55
C PHE A 235 -20.92 -11.96 -5.94
N MET A 236 -21.78 -12.98 -6.04
CA MET A 236 -22.31 -13.46 -7.31
C MET A 236 -23.26 -12.44 -7.95
N GLU A 237 -23.96 -11.60 -7.16
CA GLU A 237 -24.79 -10.49 -7.68
C GLU A 237 -23.99 -9.54 -8.59
N ILE A 238 -22.71 -9.28 -8.27
CA ILE A 238 -21.84 -8.44 -9.11
C ILE A 238 -21.15 -9.22 -10.22
N ARG A 239 -20.87 -10.50 -10.00
CA ARG A 239 -20.21 -11.34 -10.99
C ARG A 239 -21.13 -11.69 -12.15
N ARG A 240 -22.43 -11.92 -11.90
CA ARG A 240 -23.41 -12.35 -12.92
C ARG A 240 -23.47 -11.41 -14.15
N PRO A 241 -23.55 -10.08 -14.02
CA PRO A 241 -23.49 -9.18 -15.19
C PRO A 241 -22.17 -9.24 -15.96
N LEU A 242 -21.10 -9.69 -15.31
CA LEU A 242 -19.74 -9.76 -15.86
C LEU A 242 -19.34 -11.18 -16.26
N GLU A 243 -20.27 -12.15 -16.19
CA GLU A 243 -19.97 -13.58 -16.30
C GLU A 243 -19.17 -13.91 -17.56
N TRP A 244 -19.49 -13.27 -18.70
CA TRP A 244 -18.75 -13.47 -19.95
C TRP A 244 -17.26 -13.08 -19.85
N HIS A 245 -16.95 -11.98 -19.17
CA HIS A 245 -15.57 -11.52 -18.97
C HIS A 245 -14.86 -12.38 -17.92
N CYS A 246 -15.55 -12.70 -16.83
CA CYS A 246 -15.02 -13.51 -15.74
C CYS A 246 -14.72 -14.96 -16.18
N LYS A 247 -15.52 -15.54 -17.08
CA LYS A 247 -15.34 -16.90 -17.60
C LYS A 247 -13.96 -17.14 -18.22
N GLN A 248 -13.37 -16.13 -18.87
CA GLN A 248 -12.04 -16.27 -19.45
C GLN A 248 -10.95 -16.43 -18.36
N MET A 249 -11.07 -15.65 -17.28
CA MET A 249 -10.17 -15.73 -16.13
C MET A 249 -10.40 -17.05 -15.36
N ASP A 250 -11.65 -17.40 -15.10
CA ASP A 250 -12.04 -18.66 -14.46
C ASP A 250 -11.51 -19.88 -15.21
N HIS A 251 -11.65 -19.89 -16.54
CA HIS A 251 -11.17 -20.98 -17.36
C HIS A 251 -9.65 -21.10 -17.34
N PHE A 252 -8.94 -19.95 -17.30
CA PHE A 252 -7.48 -19.93 -17.23
C PHE A 252 -6.97 -20.50 -15.88
N VAL A 253 -7.68 -20.23 -14.79
CA VAL A 253 -7.32 -20.68 -13.43
C VAL A 253 -7.93 -22.07 -13.10
N GLY A 254 -8.88 -22.56 -13.91
CA GLY A 254 -9.55 -23.84 -13.69
C GLY A 254 -10.66 -23.78 -12.64
N LEU A 255 -11.24 -22.60 -12.39
CA LEU A 255 -12.25 -22.37 -11.36
C LEU A 255 -13.67 -22.28 -11.94
N ASN A 256 -14.66 -22.61 -11.11
CA ASN A 256 -16.06 -22.38 -11.43
C ASN A 256 -16.85 -21.99 -10.18
N PHE A 257 -16.99 -20.68 -9.97
CA PHE A 257 -17.75 -20.10 -8.86
C PHE A 257 -19.25 -20.39 -8.91
N ASN A 258 -19.81 -20.78 -10.07
CA ASN A 258 -21.23 -21.14 -10.19
C ASN A 258 -21.53 -22.55 -9.69
N SER A 259 -20.57 -23.49 -9.78
CA SER A 259 -20.80 -24.87 -9.33
C SER A 259 -20.55 -25.04 -7.83
N ASN A 260 -19.54 -24.36 -7.30
CA ASN A 260 -19.18 -24.48 -5.89
C ASN A 260 -18.38 -23.24 -5.45
N PHE A 261 -19.08 -22.19 -5.00
CA PHE A 261 -18.47 -20.91 -4.60
C PHE A 261 -17.35 -21.10 -3.57
N ASN A 262 -17.63 -21.85 -2.50
CA ASN A 262 -16.67 -22.06 -1.41
C ASN A 262 -15.44 -22.86 -1.85
N PHE A 263 -15.61 -23.86 -2.72
CA PHE A 263 -14.47 -24.60 -3.27
C PHE A 263 -13.64 -23.73 -4.21
N ALA A 264 -14.30 -22.95 -5.07
CA ALA A 264 -13.60 -22.04 -5.98
C ALA A 264 -12.82 -20.95 -5.23
N LEU A 265 -13.30 -20.52 -4.05
CA LEU A 265 -12.61 -19.57 -3.19
C LEU A 265 -11.25 -20.08 -2.68
N VAL A 266 -11.12 -21.40 -2.49
CA VAL A 266 -9.89 -22.04 -1.99
C VAL A 266 -8.87 -22.26 -3.12
N GLY A 267 -9.26 -22.06 -4.39
CA GLY A 267 -8.43 -22.40 -5.54
C GLY A 267 -8.39 -23.92 -5.80
N PRO A 268 -7.88 -24.35 -6.96
CA PRO A 268 -7.37 -25.71 -7.04
C PRO A 268 -6.20 -25.77 -6.04
N GLY A 269 -6.34 -26.56 -4.98
CA GLY A 269 -5.22 -26.77 -4.05
C GLY A 269 -3.96 -27.20 -4.81
N PRO A 270 -2.76 -26.96 -4.26
CA PRO A 270 -1.52 -27.46 -4.85
C PRO A 270 -1.57 -28.97 -5.10
#